data_AF-A0A931A4Y3-F1
#
_entry.id   AF-A0A931A4Y3-F1
#
_cell.length_a   1.000
_cell.length_b   1.000
_cell.length_c   1.000
_cell.angle_alpha   90.00
_cell.angle_beta   90.00
_cell.angle_gamma   90.00
#
_symmetry.space_group_name_H-M   'P 1'
#
loop_
_entity.id
_entity.type
_entity.pdbx_description
1 polymer ?
#
loop_
_entity_poly.entity_id
_entity_poly.type
_entity_poly.pdbx_seq_one_letter_code
_entity_poly.pdbx_strand_id
1 'polypeptide(L)'
;MAAWSGLAPGNHESAGKRKPGRRRHGNQHLQPVVVEAAWSAVRHTGYLRSLYHRHVMKNGGYRSGVAKNKAIVTVAHAMIVIIWHVLATSTLYHELGEDYFTTRKDPEKEAQRLIAKLQALGPKVTVEPAAA
;
A
#
# COMPACT_ATOMS: atom_id res chain seq x y z
N MET A 1 13.08 11.99 3.10
CA MET A 1 13.52 11.04 4.16
C MET A 1 13.59 9.58 3.71
N ALA A 2 12.59 9.04 3.01
CA ALA A 2 12.55 7.61 2.62
C ALA A 2 13.74 7.08 1.80
N ALA A 3 14.35 7.93 0.95
CA ALA A 3 15.54 7.56 0.18
C ALA A 3 16.81 7.50 1.03
N TRP A 4 16.90 8.31 2.09
CA TRP A 4 18.03 8.34 3.03
C TRP A 4 17.94 7.20 4.07
N SER A 5 16.72 6.79 4.44
CA SER A 5 16.48 5.64 5.32
C SER A 5 16.55 4.27 4.63
N GLY A 6 16.81 4.22 3.31
CA GLY A 6 16.95 2.96 2.57
C GLY A 6 15.63 2.21 2.35
N LEU A 7 14.50 2.86 2.60
CA LEU A 7 13.15 2.31 2.45
C LEU A 7 12.51 2.68 1.11
N ALA A 8 13.11 3.58 0.34
CA ALA A 8 12.70 3.86 -1.04
C ALA A 8 13.10 2.71 -1.99
N PRO A 9 12.25 2.36 -2.98
CA PRO A 9 12.62 1.43 -4.03
C PRO A 9 13.81 1.98 -4.83
N GLY A 10 14.79 1.13 -5.14
CA GLY A 10 15.90 1.52 -5.99
C GLY A 10 15.43 1.87 -7.40
N ASN A 11 15.91 2.97 -7.95
CA ASN A 11 15.76 3.28 -9.36
C ASN A 11 17.00 2.76 -10.10
N HIS A 12 16.85 1.67 -10.85
CA HIS A 12 17.93 1.07 -11.62
C HIS A 12 17.54 1.09 -13.09
N GLU A 13 18.06 2.07 -13.83
CA GLU A 13 17.76 2.31 -15.23
C GLU A 13 19.07 2.46 -16.00
N SER A 14 19.14 1.84 -17.17
CA SER A 14 20.31 1.87 -18.05
C SER A 14 19.81 1.88 -19.49
N ALA A 15 20.26 2.86 -20.28
CA ALA A 15 19.84 3.08 -21.66
C ALA A 15 18.30 3.07 -21.85
N GLY A 16 17.56 3.77 -20.97
CA GLY A 16 16.09 3.88 -21.04
C GLY A 16 15.30 2.61 -20.67
N LYS A 17 15.98 1.53 -20.24
CA LYS A 17 15.34 0.30 -19.78
C LYS A 17 15.40 0.19 -18.26
N ARG A 18 14.23 0.04 -17.63
CA ARG A 18 14.11 -0.21 -16.20
C ARG A 18 14.50 -1.65 -15.88
N LYS A 19 15.56 -1.79 -15.08
CA LYS A 19 16.08 -3.08 -14.59
C LYS A 19 15.57 -3.34 -13.16
N PRO A 20 15.59 -4.61 -12.69
CA PRO A 20 15.35 -4.89 -11.28
C PRO A 20 16.35 -4.11 -10.42
N GLY A 21 15.84 -3.22 -9.57
CA GLY A 21 16.63 -2.42 -8.65
C GLY A 21 16.63 -3.03 -7.25
N ARG A 22 17.82 -3.16 -6.64
CA ARG A 22 17.92 -3.45 -5.21
C ARG A 22 17.53 -2.20 -4.41
N ARG A 23 17.05 -2.39 -3.17
CA ARG A 23 16.83 -1.28 -2.24
C ARG A 23 18.11 -0.46 -2.08
N ARG A 24 17.99 0.85 -1.95
CA ARG A 24 19.14 1.72 -1.66
C ARG A 24 19.73 1.35 -0.29
N HIS A 25 21.05 1.45 -0.16
CA HIS A 25 21.67 1.44 1.17
C HIS A 25 21.30 2.75 1.87
N GLY A 26 20.50 2.64 2.93
CA GLY A 26 20.16 3.77 3.79
C GLY A 26 20.86 3.66 5.13
N ASN A 27 20.50 4.54 6.06
CA ASN A 27 21.01 4.48 7.43
C ASN A 27 20.74 3.11 8.07
N GLN A 28 21.83 2.40 8.39
CA GLN A 28 21.82 1.02 8.91
C GLN A 28 21.11 0.88 10.26
N HIS A 29 21.01 1.96 11.05
CA HIS A 29 20.33 1.93 12.35
C HIS A 29 18.86 2.31 12.24
N LEU A 30 18.52 3.27 11.39
CA LEU A 30 17.15 3.74 11.26
C LEU A 30 16.24 2.70 10.58
N GLN A 31 16.76 2.00 9.57
CA GLN A 31 15.96 1.07 8.80
C GLN A 31 15.42 -0.10 9.64
N PRO A 32 16.25 -0.83 10.44
CA PRO A 32 15.74 -1.92 11.28
C PRO A 32 14.73 -1.43 12.31
N VAL A 33 14.98 -0.29 12.94
CA VAL A 33 14.07 0.29 13.95
C VAL A 33 12.69 0.58 13.37
N VAL A 34 12.63 1.20 12.18
CA VAL A 34 11.35 1.50 11.54
C VAL A 34 10.66 0.22 11.05
N VAL A 35 11.41 -0.77 10.58
CA VAL A 35 10.84 -2.06 10.17
C VAL A 35 10.25 -2.81 11.38
N GLU A 36 10.93 -2.78 12.53
CA GLU A 36 10.42 -3.37 13.77
C GLU A 36 9.17 -2.64 14.26
N ALA A 37 9.18 -1.31 14.23
CA ALA A 37 8.00 -0.50 14.54
C ALA A 37 6.84 -0.80 13.60
N ALA A 38 7.11 -1.03 12.30
CA ALA A 38 6.10 -1.47 11.34
C ALA A 38 5.53 -2.83 11.69
N TRP A 39 6.34 -3.79 12.14
CA TRP A 39 5.87 -5.11 12.58
C TRP A 39 4.95 -5.01 13.79
N SER A 40 5.20 -4.08 14.70
CA SER A 40 4.30 -3.77 15.80
C SER A 40 3.00 -3.14 15.28
N ALA A 41 3.11 -2.11 14.43
CA ALA A 41 1.96 -1.35 13.92
C ALA A 41 0.94 -2.22 13.17
N VAL A 42 1.38 -3.19 12.36
CA VAL A 42 0.47 -4.05 11.59
C VAL A 42 -0.33 -5.05 12.45
N ARG A 43 0.00 -5.19 13.74
CA ARG A 43 -0.77 -6.05 14.68
C ARG A 43 -2.04 -5.37 15.18
N HIS A 44 -2.11 -4.05 15.10
CA HIS A 44 -3.28 -3.27 15.51
C HIS A 44 -4.22 -3.00 14.34
N THR A 45 -5.51 -2.85 14.61
CA THR A 45 -6.50 -2.43 13.60
C THR A 45 -6.22 -1.00 13.14
N GLY A 46 -6.37 -0.73 11.84
CA GLY A 46 -6.13 0.59 11.24
C GLY A 46 -5.53 0.54 9.83
N TYR A 47 -5.17 1.71 9.31
CA TYR A 47 -4.64 1.97 7.96
C TYR A 47 -3.37 1.17 7.65
N LEU A 48 -2.44 1.09 8.60
CA LEU A 48 -1.16 0.40 8.37
C LEU A 48 -1.34 -1.11 8.22
N ARG A 49 -2.29 -1.70 8.98
CA ARG A 49 -2.67 -3.11 8.84
C ARG A 49 -3.40 -3.37 7.53
N SER A 50 -4.32 -2.51 7.12
CA SER A 50 -5.02 -2.66 5.85
C SER A 50 -4.07 -2.48 4.65
N LEU A 51 -3.08 -1.58 4.75
CA LEU A 51 -2.00 -1.41 3.78
C LEU A 51 -1.14 -2.67 3.65
N TYR A 52 -0.77 -3.26 4.79
CA TYR A 52 -0.03 -4.53 4.85
C TYR A 52 -0.81 -5.65 4.17
N HIS A 53 -2.07 -5.89 4.59
CA HIS A 53 -2.92 -6.94 4.04
C HIS A 53 -3.05 -6.80 2.52
N ARG A 54 -3.35 -5.59 2.04
CA ARG A 54 -3.46 -5.29 0.60
C ARG A 54 -2.18 -5.65 -0.16
N HIS A 55 -1.00 -5.30 0.36
CA HIS A 55 0.26 -5.59 -0.32
C HIS A 55 0.67 -7.05 -0.25
N VAL A 56 0.34 -7.76 0.84
CA VAL A 56 0.55 -9.21 0.92
C VAL A 56 -0.30 -9.90 -0.15
N MET A 57 -1.58 -9.57 -0.24
CA MET A 57 -2.49 -10.13 -1.25
C MET A 57 -2.04 -9.84 -2.67
N LYS A 58 -1.59 -8.61 -2.95
CA LYS A 58 -1.07 -8.22 -4.26
C LYS A 58 0.17 -9.03 -4.69
N ASN A 59 1.00 -9.45 -3.73
CA ASN A 59 2.32 -10.04 -4.00
C ASN A 59 2.36 -11.58 -3.89
N GLY A 60 1.21 -12.25 -3.86
CA GLY A 60 1.12 -13.73 -3.79
C GLY A 60 0.64 -14.30 -2.46
N GLY A 61 0.06 -13.46 -1.59
CA GLY A 61 -0.68 -13.88 -0.40
C GLY A 61 0.19 -14.26 0.81
N TYR A 62 -0.48 -14.60 1.92
CA TYR A 62 0.16 -14.85 3.22
C TYR A 62 1.05 -16.10 3.28
N ARG A 63 1.03 -16.95 2.25
CA ARG A 63 1.93 -18.11 2.18
C ARG A 63 3.32 -17.74 1.67
N SER A 64 3.44 -16.63 0.93
CA SER A 64 4.71 -16.17 0.37
C SER A 64 5.47 -15.32 1.40
N GLY A 65 6.62 -15.82 1.88
CA GLY A 65 7.53 -15.05 2.73
C GLY A 65 8.03 -13.77 2.04
N VAL A 66 8.25 -13.83 0.72
CA VAL A 66 8.62 -12.67 -0.10
C VAL A 66 7.50 -11.62 -0.09
N ALA A 67 6.23 -12.03 -0.16
CA ALA A 67 5.09 -11.12 -0.11
C ALA A 67 5.02 -10.37 1.24
N LYS A 68 5.21 -11.09 2.36
CA LYS A 68 5.25 -10.50 3.71
C LYS A 68 6.38 -9.48 3.84
N ASN A 69 7.58 -9.85 3.42
CA ASN A 69 8.75 -8.98 3.49
C ASN A 69 8.61 -7.73 2.61
N LYS A 70 8.01 -7.85 1.42
CA LYS A 70 7.71 -6.68 0.59
C LYS A 70 6.65 -5.78 1.22
N ALA A 71 5.60 -6.39 1.77
CA ALA A 71 4.51 -5.64 2.39
C ALA A 71 4.96 -4.86 3.62
N ILE A 72 5.79 -5.45 4.50
CA ILE A 72 6.27 -4.74 5.70
C ILE A 72 7.18 -3.56 5.33
N VAL A 73 8.00 -3.70 4.29
CA VAL A 73 8.82 -2.59 3.78
C VAL A 73 7.95 -1.45 3.26
N THR A 74 6.84 -1.76 2.59
CA THR A 74 5.87 -0.74 2.17
C THR A 74 5.25 -0.01 3.37
N VAL A 75 4.91 -0.73 4.43
CA VAL A 75 4.38 -0.10 5.67
C VAL A 75 5.44 0.77 6.33
N ALA A 76 6.68 0.29 6.47
CA ALA A 76 7.79 1.06 7.01
C ALA A 76 8.06 2.35 6.22
N HIS A 77 7.95 2.28 4.88
CA HIS A 77 8.03 3.47 4.04
C HIS A 77 6.89 4.46 4.33
N ALA A 78 5.64 3.98 4.42
CA ALA A 78 4.49 4.83 4.76
C ALA A 78 4.64 5.46 6.15
N MET A 79 5.13 4.72 7.14
CA MET A 79 5.39 5.24 8.49
C MET A 79 6.41 6.37 8.49
N ILE A 80 7.51 6.26 7.73
CA ILE A 80 8.48 7.36 7.63
C ILE A 80 7.88 8.61 6.98
N VAL A 81 7.03 8.43 5.98
CA VAL A 81 6.33 9.56 5.34
C VAL A 81 5.40 10.23 6.35
N ILE A 82 4.65 9.44 7.14
CA ILE A 82 3.79 9.94 8.22
C ILE A 82 4.62 10.71 9.26
N ILE A 83 5.70 10.12 9.77
CA ILE A 83 6.60 10.77 10.74
C ILE A 83 7.11 12.10 10.19
N TRP A 84 7.54 12.14 8.93
CA TRP A 84 7.99 13.37 8.30
C TRP A 84 6.90 14.44 8.25
N HIS A 85 5.68 14.09 7.86
CA HIS A 85 4.56 15.04 7.81
C HIS A 85 4.18 15.55 9.21
N VAL A 86 4.16 14.68 10.22
CA VAL A 86 3.89 15.07 11.61
C VAL A 86 4.95 16.06 12.10
N LEU A 87 6.22 15.79 11.82
CA LEU A 87 7.32 16.68 12.21
C LEU A 87 7.34 17.99 11.42
N ALA A 88 7.04 17.95 10.12
CA ALA A 88 7.11 19.12 9.24
C ALA A 88 5.91 20.07 9.46
N THR A 89 4.72 19.53 9.68
CA THR A 89 3.48 20.32 9.82
C THR A 89 3.11 20.55 11.29
N SER A 90 3.77 19.86 12.24
CA SER A 90 3.42 19.84 13.67
C SER A 90 1.96 19.44 13.96
N THR A 91 1.33 18.73 13.02
CA THR A 91 -0.03 18.21 13.15
C THR A 91 -0.01 16.80 13.67
N LEU A 92 -0.96 16.47 14.55
CA LEU A 92 -1.14 15.11 15.04
C LEU A 92 -1.47 14.16 13.88
N TYR A 93 -0.97 12.92 13.98
CA TYR A 93 -1.35 11.86 13.04
C TYR A 93 -2.83 11.55 13.20
N HIS A 94 -3.59 11.69 12.10
CA HIS A 94 -4.97 11.26 12.03
C HIS A 94 -5.03 9.85 11.41
N GLU A 95 -5.61 8.91 12.16
CA GLU A 95 -5.78 7.53 11.72
C GLU A 95 -6.86 7.46 10.62
N LEU A 96 -6.53 6.88 9.46
CA LEU A 96 -7.40 6.91 8.27
C LEU A 96 -8.46 5.81 8.22
N GLY A 97 -8.44 4.88 9.18
CA GLY A 97 -9.32 3.73 9.29
C GLY A 97 -8.80 2.47 8.60
N GLU A 98 -9.27 1.31 9.08
CA GLU A 98 -9.08 0.03 8.40
C GLU A 98 -9.76 0.02 7.03
N ASP A 99 -10.89 0.74 6.90
CA ASP A 99 -11.69 0.85 5.70
C ASP A 99 -11.14 1.83 4.65
N TYR A 100 -9.98 2.42 4.90
CA TYR A 100 -9.40 3.41 3.98
C TYR A 100 -9.29 2.90 2.53
N PHE A 101 -9.03 1.60 2.33
CA PHE A 101 -8.91 1.00 0.99
C PHE A 101 -10.22 0.42 0.44
N THR A 102 -11.26 0.28 1.26
CA THR A 102 -12.57 -0.24 0.87
C THR A 102 -13.53 0.91 0.55
N THR A 103 -13.64 1.90 1.44
CA THR A 103 -14.55 3.06 1.30
C THR A 103 -14.17 3.99 0.16
N ARG A 104 -12.88 4.04 -0.20
CA ARG A 104 -12.38 4.93 -1.27
C ARG A 104 -12.38 4.27 -2.65
N LYS A 105 -12.91 3.06 -2.78
CA LYS A 105 -13.26 2.55 -4.10
C LYS A 105 -14.42 3.39 -4.58
N ASP A 106 -14.14 4.17 -5.62
CA ASP A 106 -15.14 4.92 -6.37
C ASP A 106 -16.29 3.95 -6.72
N PRO A 107 -17.47 4.09 -6.09
CA PRO A 107 -18.55 3.12 -6.23
C PRO A 107 -18.99 3.02 -7.69
N GLU A 108 -18.85 4.09 -8.47
CA GLU A 108 -19.09 4.10 -9.91
C GLU A 108 -18.09 3.20 -10.66
N LYS A 109 -16.80 3.25 -10.32
CA LYS A 109 -15.78 2.38 -10.94
C LYS A 109 -15.98 0.92 -10.57
N GLU A 110 -16.44 0.64 -9.35
CA GLU A 110 -16.75 -0.73 -8.95
C GLU A 110 -18.01 -1.24 -9.66
N ALA A 111 -19.05 -0.41 -9.77
CA ALA A 111 -20.24 -0.71 -10.58
C ALA A 111 -19.88 -0.97 -12.05
N GLN A 112 -19.10 -0.10 -12.69
CA GLN A 112 -18.63 -0.27 -14.06
C GLN A 112 -17.83 -1.57 -14.24
N ARG A 113 -16.95 -1.90 -13.29
CA ARG A 113 -16.18 -3.15 -13.32
C ARG A 113 -17.08 -4.38 -13.22
N LEU A 114 -18.13 -4.33 -12.41
CA LEU A 114 -19.09 -5.42 -12.28
C LEU A 114 -19.94 -5.58 -13.54
N ILE A 115 -20.40 -4.47 -14.13
CA ILE A 115 -21.11 -4.46 -15.41
C ILE A 115 -20.25 -5.09 -16.51
N ALA A 116 -18.98 -4.67 -16.64
CA ALA A 116 -18.06 -5.22 -17.63
C ALA A 116 -17.82 -6.72 -17.43
N LYS A 117 -17.74 -7.20 -16.18
CA LYS A 117 -17.64 -8.63 -15.87
C LYS A 117 -18.89 -9.41 -16.27
N LEU A 118 -20.07 -8.86 -15.97
CA LEU A 118 -21.34 -9.49 -16.32
C LEU A 118 -21.54 -9.54 -17.84
N GLN A 119 -21.20 -8.46 -18.55
CA GLN A 119 -21.21 -8.43 -20.02
C GLN A 119 -20.25 -9.46 -20.63
N ALA A 120 -19.06 -9.63 -20.05
CA ALA A 120 -18.10 -10.64 -20.50
C ALA A 120 -18.59 -12.10 -20.33
N LEU A 121 -19.58 -12.34 -19.47
CA LEU A 121 -20.20 -13.66 -19.27
C LEU A 121 -21.34 -13.94 -20.26
N GLY A 122 -21.67 -13.00 -21.15
CA GLY A 122 -22.67 -13.16 -22.21
C GLY A 122 -24.00 -12.40 -22.06
N PRO A 123 -24.57 -12.15 -20.86
CA PRO A 123 -25.84 -11.42 -20.77
C PRO A 123 -25.70 -9.93 -21.09
N LYS A 124 -26.70 -9.38 -21.76
CA LYS A 124 -26.85 -7.93 -21.94
C LYS A 124 -27.30 -7.31 -20.62
N VAL A 125 -26.44 -6.48 -20.02
CA VAL A 125 -26.69 -5.87 -18.71
C VAL A 125 -27.27 -4.46 -18.90
N THR A 126 -28.48 -4.25 -18.39
CA THR A 126 -29.11 -2.95 -18.19
C THR A 126 -29.16 -2.65 -16.70
N VAL A 127 -28.64 -1.49 -16.29
CA VAL A 127 -28.63 -1.06 -14.88
C VAL A 127 -29.58 0.12 -14.76
N GLU A 128 -30.60 -0.02 -13.91
CA GLU A 128 -31.49 1.07 -13.55
C GLU A 128 -31.07 1.66 -12.21
N PRO A 129 -31.11 3.00 -12.03
CA PRO A 129 -30.83 3.60 -10.74
C PRO A 129 -31.87 3.15 -9.71
N ALA A 130 -31.41 2.75 -8.53
CA ALA A 130 -32.32 2.38 -7.44
C ALA A 130 -33.17 3.60 -7.07
N ALA A 131 -34.49 3.42 -7.03
CA ALA A 131 -35.43 4.43 -6.55
C ALA A 131 -35.07 4.80 -5.09
N ALA A 132 -35.05 6.10 -4.82
CA ALA A 132 -34.66 6.71 -3.56
C ALA A 132 -35.61 6.39 -2.40
#